data_AF-A0A3D1TLR1-F1
#
_entry.id   AF-A0A3D1TLR1-F1
#
_cell.length_a   1.000
_cell.length_b   1.000
_cell.length_c   1.000
_cell.angle_alpha   90.00
_cell.angle_beta   90.00
_cell.angle_gamma   90.00
#
_symmetry.space_group_name_H-M   'P 1'
#
loop_
_entity.id
_entity.type
_entity.pdbx_description
1 polymer ?
#
loop_
_entity_poly.entity_id
_entity_poly.type
_entity_poly.pdbx_seq_one_letter_code
_entity_poly.pdbx_strand_id
1 'polypeptide(L)'
;MSGMENGMETVTLRVNRFTPRPERGRERGGSPFARKSSPFGDSGSTRRRPRGKQWVQDYVVPARPEDTVLDCLLKVKRTIDPTLAFRYSCGHGMCGSDAVSINGTPTLLCTATVKAWAKQPSDAQVDEDGFRHTGEDVQPAQTQDADDLGVIELAPLPGFPVQRDLIADIDQMLDQIRKLKPYLQASGELATTADGKINAFEYLQNPQQLAKYELLSNCIACGTCEGSCPVYAGGEAFIGPAALIAASRFINDSRDSQTDARMDAIDSADGIAACQSVRACTRECPRGIDVGEEIWQLIAQIKER
;
A
#
# COMPACT_ATOMS: atom_id res chain seq x y z
N MET A 1 -10.73 37.57 -22.86
CA MET A 1 -11.00 36.21 -22.32
C MET A 1 -10.20 36.06 -21.04
N SER A 2 -10.70 36.63 -19.94
CA SER A 2 -10.07 36.62 -18.61
C SER A 2 -11.17 36.27 -17.63
N GLY A 3 -11.43 34.97 -17.50
CA GLY A 3 -12.44 34.42 -16.61
C GLY A 3 -11.79 33.88 -15.34
N MET A 4 -11.70 34.74 -14.33
CA MET A 4 -11.76 34.40 -12.90
C MET A 4 -10.83 33.29 -12.39
N GLU A 5 -9.57 33.63 -12.12
CA GLU A 5 -8.67 32.95 -11.16
C GLU A 5 -9.02 33.31 -9.71
N ASN A 6 -10.31 33.42 -9.36
CA ASN A 6 -10.70 33.67 -7.97
C ASN A 6 -10.73 32.34 -7.22
N GLY A 7 -9.78 32.14 -6.29
CA GLY A 7 -9.73 31.00 -5.37
C GLY A 7 -8.74 29.88 -5.71
N MET A 8 -7.67 30.17 -6.46
CA MET A 8 -6.52 29.26 -6.53
C MET A 8 -5.43 29.76 -5.58
N GLU A 9 -5.18 28.99 -4.54
CA GLU A 9 -4.03 29.16 -3.65
C GLU A 9 -2.87 28.32 -4.20
N THR A 10 -1.70 28.38 -3.57
CA THR A 10 -0.53 27.60 -3.94
C THR A 10 -0.26 26.51 -2.91
N VAL A 11 0.21 25.35 -3.38
CA VAL A 11 0.70 24.28 -2.51
C VAL A 11 2.08 23.85 -2.97
N THR A 12 2.95 23.56 -2.01
CA THR A 12 4.28 23.02 -2.29
C THR A 12 4.26 21.50 -2.19
N LEU A 13 4.46 20.82 -3.32
CA LEU A 13 4.70 19.37 -3.34
C LEU A 13 6.21 19.10 -3.20
N ARG A 14 6.60 18.57 -2.05
CA ARG A 14 7.98 18.13 -1.78
C ARG A 14 8.12 16.66 -2.17
N VAL A 15 8.69 16.39 -3.34
CA VAL A 15 8.75 15.04 -3.92
C VAL A 15 10.12 14.41 -3.72
N ASN A 16 10.15 13.21 -3.13
CA ASN A 16 11.34 12.36 -3.07
C ASN A 16 11.56 11.70 -4.44
N ARG A 17 12.48 12.27 -5.21
CA ARG A 17 12.84 11.82 -6.55
C ARG A 17 13.86 10.68 -6.49
N PHE A 18 13.77 9.77 -7.46
CA PHE A 18 14.69 8.65 -7.57
C PHE A 18 14.93 8.27 -9.03
N THR A 19 16.20 8.17 -9.41
CA THR A 19 16.60 7.60 -10.69
C THR A 19 17.49 6.37 -10.45
N PRO A 20 17.06 5.17 -10.89
CA PRO A 20 17.85 3.96 -10.73
C PRO A 20 19.13 4.05 -11.56
N ARG A 21 20.22 3.51 -11.04
CA ARG A 21 21.46 3.36 -11.81
C ARG A 21 21.24 2.23 -12.85
N PRO A 22 21.61 2.42 -14.12
CA PRO A 22 21.48 1.37 -15.13
C PRO A 22 22.21 0.10 -14.67
N GLU A 23 21.49 -1.03 -14.65
CA GLU A 23 22.08 -2.31 -14.30
C GLU A 23 23.10 -2.71 -15.37
N ARG A 24 24.37 -2.81 -14.96
CA ARG A 24 25.36 -3.52 -15.77
C ARG A 24 25.11 -5.00 -15.56
N GLY A 25 24.55 -5.66 -16.58
CA GLY A 25 24.26 -7.09 -16.59
C GLY A 25 25.46 -7.89 -16.10
N ARG A 26 25.38 -8.36 -14.86
CA ARG A 26 26.30 -9.35 -14.32
C ARG A 26 25.47 -10.29 -13.50
N GLU A 27 25.03 -11.37 -14.15
CA GLU A 27 24.55 -12.56 -13.47
C GLU A 27 25.69 -13.03 -12.57
N ARG A 28 25.56 -12.74 -11.26
CA ARG A 28 26.40 -13.36 -10.25
C ARG A 28 25.59 -14.51 -9.70
N GLY A 29 26.06 -15.72 -9.96
CA GLY A 29 25.47 -16.95 -9.44
C GLY A 29 25.22 -16.84 -7.93
N GLY A 30 24.06 -17.31 -7.50
CA GLY A 30 23.73 -17.40 -6.08
C GLY A 30 24.80 -18.17 -5.31
N SER A 31 25.02 -17.79 -4.04
CA SER A 31 25.91 -18.55 -3.17
C SER A 31 25.39 -19.98 -3.04
N PRO A 32 26.21 -21.03 -3.28
CA PRO A 32 25.81 -22.41 -3.05
C PRO A 32 25.50 -22.73 -1.58
N PHE A 33 25.78 -21.79 -0.67
CA PHE A 33 25.50 -21.89 0.76
C PHE A 33 24.27 -21.09 1.21
N ALA A 34 23.54 -20.43 0.29
CA ALA A 34 22.27 -19.80 0.62
C ALA A 34 21.26 -20.89 1.01
N ARG A 35 20.99 -21.03 2.31
CA ARG A 35 19.96 -21.94 2.80
C ARG A 35 18.60 -21.47 2.27
N LYS A 36 17.92 -22.33 1.52
CA LYS A 36 16.49 -22.18 1.21
C LYS A 36 15.70 -22.45 2.50
N SER A 37 15.61 -21.48 3.40
CA SER A 37 14.97 -21.71 4.71
C SER A 37 13.53 -21.22 4.80
N SER A 38 12.99 -20.58 3.76
CA SER A 38 11.61 -20.08 3.81
C SER A 38 10.90 -20.12 2.45
N PRO A 39 9.67 -20.67 2.38
CA PRO A 39 8.83 -20.60 1.17
C PRO A 39 8.42 -19.14 0.82
N PHE A 40 8.55 -18.22 1.79
CA PHE A 40 8.24 -16.81 1.64
C PHE A 40 9.48 -15.92 1.47
N GLY A 41 10.66 -16.41 1.87
CA GLY A 41 11.94 -15.70 1.77
C GLY A 41 12.67 -15.77 0.42
N ASP A 42 12.29 -16.70 -0.48
CA ASP A 42 12.95 -16.89 -1.79
C ASP A 42 12.04 -16.46 -2.96
N SER A 43 11.67 -15.17 -2.98
CA SER A 43 11.35 -14.53 -4.27
C SER A 43 12.68 -13.99 -4.79
N GLY A 44 13.08 -14.33 -6.02
CA GLY A 44 14.41 -14.10 -6.61
C GLY A 44 14.96 -12.66 -6.61
N SER A 45 14.29 -11.72 -5.95
CA SER A 45 14.85 -10.46 -5.48
C SER A 45 15.46 -10.68 -4.09
N THR A 46 16.74 -11.08 -4.02
CA THR A 46 17.54 -10.62 -2.86
C THR A 46 17.28 -9.12 -2.78
N ARG A 47 16.64 -8.62 -1.72
CA ARG A 47 16.27 -7.21 -1.50
C ARG A 47 17.52 -6.33 -1.60
N ARG A 48 17.99 -6.10 -2.82
CA ARG A 48 19.11 -5.23 -3.13
C ARG A 48 18.56 -3.84 -2.95
N ARG A 49 19.09 -3.10 -1.97
CA ARG A 49 18.79 -1.68 -1.83
C ARG A 49 18.94 -1.04 -3.23
N PRO A 50 17.88 -0.46 -3.79
CA PRO A 50 17.92 0.06 -5.14
C PRO A 50 19.03 1.12 -5.21
N ARG A 51 20.03 0.87 -6.05
CA ARG A 51 21.17 1.80 -6.22
C ARG A 51 20.76 2.84 -7.25
N GLY A 52 20.83 4.10 -6.88
CA GLY A 52 20.48 5.20 -7.76
C GLY A 52 20.72 6.55 -7.10
N LYS A 53 20.43 7.62 -7.84
CA LYS A 53 20.47 8.97 -7.30
C LYS A 53 19.12 9.27 -6.65
N GLN A 54 19.16 9.70 -5.39
CA GLN A 54 18.01 10.20 -4.63
C GLN A 54 18.20 11.69 -4.38
N TRP A 55 17.14 12.47 -4.51
CA TRP A 55 17.11 13.88 -4.15
C TRP A 55 15.68 14.30 -3.84
N VAL A 56 15.53 15.42 -3.13
CA VAL A 56 14.22 16.04 -2.88
C VAL A 56 14.05 17.19 -3.86
N GLN A 57 12.85 17.32 -4.41
CA GLN A 57 12.50 18.41 -5.32
C GLN A 57 11.14 18.99 -4.97
N ASP A 58 11.11 20.30 -4.76
CA ASP A 58 9.90 21.04 -4.44
C ASP A 58 9.25 21.57 -5.72
N TYR A 59 7.94 21.43 -5.83
CA TYR A 59 7.12 21.98 -6.91
C TYR A 59 6.00 22.83 -6.31
N VAL A 60 5.99 24.12 -6.63
CA VAL A 60 4.89 25.02 -6.25
C VAL A 60 3.85 24.98 -7.36
N VAL A 61 2.62 24.59 -7.02
CA VAL A 61 1.51 24.50 -7.98
C VAL A 61 0.26 25.20 -7.48
N PRO A 62 -0.49 25.88 -8.36
CA PRO A 62 -1.78 26.43 -7.99
C PRO A 62 -2.78 25.28 -7.79
N ALA A 63 -3.44 25.25 -6.65
CA ALA A 63 -4.37 24.21 -6.24
C ALA A 63 -5.54 24.80 -5.44
N ARG A 64 -6.65 24.08 -5.42
CA ARG A 64 -7.74 24.32 -4.48
C ARG A 64 -7.60 23.38 -3.28
N PRO A 65 -8.10 23.75 -2.09
CA PRO A 65 -8.12 22.86 -0.94
C PRO A 65 -8.77 21.49 -1.23
N GLU A 66 -9.80 21.48 -2.08
CA GLU A 66 -10.54 20.27 -2.45
C GLU A 66 -9.90 19.45 -3.59
N ASP A 67 -8.86 19.98 -4.26
CA ASP A 67 -8.12 19.24 -5.28
C ASP A 67 -7.41 18.05 -4.62
N THR A 68 -7.25 16.96 -5.37
CA THR A 68 -6.48 15.81 -4.88
C THR A 68 -4.99 16.02 -5.08
N VAL A 69 -4.17 15.32 -4.30
CA VAL A 69 -2.72 15.29 -4.50
C VAL A 69 -2.38 14.72 -5.89
N LEU A 70 -3.18 13.77 -6.40
CA LEU A 70 -3.06 13.27 -7.76
C LEU A 70 -3.24 14.39 -8.80
N ASP A 71 -4.24 15.26 -8.65
CA ASP A 71 -4.48 16.38 -9.57
C ASP A 71 -3.28 17.32 -9.62
N CYS A 72 -2.70 17.61 -8.45
CA CYS A 72 -1.52 18.45 -8.31
C CYS A 72 -0.30 17.82 -9.01
N LEU A 73 -0.05 16.52 -8.79
CA LEU A 73 1.04 15.78 -9.46
C LEU A 73 0.85 15.68 -10.98
N LEU A 74 -0.38 15.52 -11.45
CA LEU A 74 -0.71 15.53 -12.88
C LEU A 74 -0.45 16.91 -13.49
N LYS A 75 -0.76 18.01 -12.77
CA LYS A 75 -0.37 19.37 -13.17
C LYS A 75 1.14 19.47 -13.31
N VAL A 76 1.92 19.11 -12.27
CA VAL A 76 3.40 19.10 -12.32
C VAL A 76 3.88 18.34 -13.55
N LYS A 77 3.40 17.11 -13.76
CA LYS A 77 3.84 16.27 -14.87
C LYS A 77 3.51 16.84 -16.25
N ARG A 78 2.38 17.54 -16.38
CA ARG A 78 1.91 18.08 -17.67
C ARG A 78 2.54 19.43 -18.02
N THR A 79 2.84 20.27 -17.04
CA THR A 79 3.21 21.67 -17.27
C THR A 79 4.58 22.07 -16.77
N ILE A 80 5.17 21.33 -15.81
CA ILE A 80 6.43 21.71 -15.15
C ILE A 80 7.54 20.69 -15.44
N ASP A 81 7.32 19.43 -15.10
CA ASP A 81 8.34 18.37 -15.20
C ASP A 81 7.75 17.04 -15.71
N PRO A 82 7.79 16.78 -17.03
CA PRO A 82 7.27 15.54 -17.61
C PRO A 82 8.07 14.30 -17.20
N THR A 83 9.27 14.45 -16.61
CA THR A 83 10.13 13.34 -16.19
C THR A 83 9.67 12.68 -14.89
N LEU A 84 8.84 13.36 -14.11
CA LEU A 84 8.27 12.87 -12.85
C LEU A 84 7.44 11.60 -13.09
N ALA A 85 7.76 10.52 -12.38
CA ALA A 85 7.11 9.23 -12.52
C ALA A 85 6.34 8.79 -11.27
N PHE A 86 5.09 8.38 -11.47
CA PHE A 86 4.21 7.79 -10.46
C PHE A 86 3.15 6.95 -11.18
N ARG A 87 2.56 5.98 -10.48
CA ARG A 87 1.48 5.14 -11.03
C ARG A 87 0.14 5.79 -10.70
N TYR A 88 -0.80 5.71 -11.64
CA TYR A 88 -2.20 6.12 -11.46
C TYR A 88 -3.06 5.50 -12.57
N SER A 89 -4.37 5.40 -12.33
CA SER A 89 -5.32 4.93 -13.34
C SER A 89 -6.73 5.48 -13.10
N CYS A 90 -7.48 4.95 -12.13
CA CYS A 90 -8.92 5.25 -11.99
C CYS A 90 -9.24 6.68 -11.50
N GLY A 91 -8.39 7.27 -10.66
CA GLY A 91 -8.61 8.61 -10.09
C GLY A 91 -9.69 8.72 -9.00
N HIS A 92 -10.25 7.61 -8.52
CA HIS A 92 -11.34 7.63 -7.52
C HIS A 92 -11.26 6.46 -6.52
N GLY A 93 -10.06 6.00 -6.19
CA GLY A 93 -9.80 5.08 -5.07
C GLY A 93 -10.20 3.61 -5.27
N MET A 94 -10.40 3.15 -6.50
CA MET A 94 -10.88 1.78 -6.78
C MET A 94 -9.80 0.81 -7.30
N CYS A 95 -8.80 1.30 -8.04
CA CYS A 95 -7.79 0.42 -8.64
C CYS A 95 -6.55 0.18 -7.76
N GLY A 96 -6.31 1.03 -6.75
CA GLY A 96 -5.16 0.91 -5.85
C GLY A 96 -3.78 1.23 -6.45
N SER A 97 -3.72 1.71 -7.70
CA SER A 97 -2.45 1.86 -8.43
C SER A 97 -1.54 3.00 -7.94
N ASP A 98 -2.11 3.99 -7.26
CA ASP A 98 -1.48 5.27 -6.90
C ASP A 98 -1.17 5.39 -5.40
N ALA A 99 -0.92 4.26 -4.75
CA ALA A 99 -0.48 4.20 -3.37
C ALA A 99 0.95 4.75 -3.23
N VAL A 100 1.13 5.72 -2.34
CA VAL A 100 2.41 6.35 -2.00
C VAL A 100 2.43 6.69 -0.51
N SER A 101 3.56 7.21 -0.01
CA SER A 101 3.61 7.84 1.31
C SER A 101 3.38 9.35 1.17
N ILE A 102 2.40 9.88 1.91
CA ILE A 102 2.12 11.31 2.03
C ILE A 102 2.39 11.72 3.48
N ASN A 103 3.34 12.62 3.70
CA ASN A 103 3.80 13.03 5.04
C ASN A 103 4.16 11.86 5.97
N GLY A 104 4.73 10.79 5.41
CA GLY A 104 5.07 9.56 6.13
C GLY A 104 3.93 8.53 6.24
N THR A 105 2.70 8.86 5.85
CA THR A 105 1.54 7.96 5.94
C THR A 105 1.22 7.34 4.57
N PRO A 106 1.17 6.00 4.45
CA PRO A 106 0.75 5.33 3.23
C PRO A 106 -0.73 5.61 2.90
N THR A 107 -1.02 6.16 1.71
CA THR A 107 -2.39 6.41 1.24
C THR A 107 -2.44 6.51 -0.28
N LEU A 108 -3.63 6.70 -0.86
CA LEU A 108 -3.83 6.87 -2.30
C LEU A 108 -3.82 8.35 -2.69
N LEU A 109 -3.05 8.69 -3.73
CA LEU A 109 -2.97 10.06 -4.26
C LEU A 109 -4.34 10.62 -4.67
N CYS A 110 -5.21 9.80 -5.25
CA CYS A 110 -6.53 10.20 -5.76
C CYS A 110 -7.60 10.40 -4.69
N THR A 111 -7.37 9.98 -3.45
CA THR A 111 -8.32 10.21 -2.35
C THR A 111 -7.79 11.22 -1.33
N ALA A 112 -6.50 11.50 -1.36
CA ALA A 112 -5.86 12.51 -0.54
C ALA A 112 -6.16 13.91 -1.09
N THR A 113 -6.91 14.73 -0.35
CA THR A 113 -7.15 16.14 -0.70
C THR A 113 -6.03 17.04 -0.17
N VAL A 114 -5.76 18.14 -0.87
CA VAL A 114 -4.73 19.11 -0.43
C VAL A 114 -5.05 19.63 0.97
N LYS A 115 -6.31 19.98 1.24
CA LYS A 115 -6.78 20.44 2.56
C LYS A 115 -6.45 19.47 3.70
N ALA A 116 -6.54 18.16 3.45
CA ALA A 116 -6.32 17.15 4.48
C ALA A 116 -4.83 16.88 4.73
N TRP A 117 -3.96 17.16 3.75
CA TRP A 117 -2.57 16.72 3.77
C TRP A 117 -1.54 17.85 3.73
N ALA A 118 -1.91 19.07 3.35
CA ALA A 118 -0.99 20.19 3.40
C ALA A 118 -0.71 20.58 4.87
N LYS A 119 0.57 20.65 5.23
CA LYS A 119 1.01 21.07 6.55
C LYS A 119 1.73 22.40 6.45
N GLN A 120 1.42 23.30 7.36
CA GLN A 120 2.15 24.56 7.46
C GLN A 120 3.57 24.29 7.98
N PRO A 121 4.59 24.99 7.47
CA PRO A 121 5.98 24.80 7.91
C PRO A 121 6.19 25.01 9.42
N SER A 122 5.29 25.73 10.09
CA SER A 122 5.38 26.15 11.49
C SER A 122 4.87 25.15 12.54
N ASP A 123 4.24 24.03 12.14
CA ASP A 123 3.71 23.04 13.11
C ASP A 123 4.80 22.24 13.86
N ALA A 124 6.07 22.56 13.62
CA ALA A 124 7.22 22.04 14.36
C ALA A 124 8.11 23.20 14.84
N GLN A 125 7.64 24.01 15.78
CA GLN A 125 8.54 24.84 16.58
C GLN A 125 9.38 23.91 17.46
N VAL A 126 10.60 23.66 17.01
CA VAL A 126 11.71 23.13 17.82
C VAL A 126 12.46 24.33 18.37
N ASP A 127 12.69 24.35 19.68
CA ASP A 127 13.53 25.37 20.31
C ASP A 127 15.01 25.22 19.90
N GLU A 128 15.87 26.18 20.27
CA GLU A 128 17.32 26.15 19.97
C GLU A 128 18.03 24.93 20.61
N ASP A 129 17.39 24.30 21.60
CA ASP A 129 17.86 23.10 22.30
C ASP A 129 17.37 21.79 21.64
N GLY A 130 16.58 21.88 20.56
CA GLY A 130 16.11 20.74 19.77
C GLY A 130 14.95 19.95 20.39
N PHE A 131 14.26 20.52 21.38
CA PHE A 131 13.06 19.94 21.98
C PHE A 131 11.78 20.46 21.33
N ARG A 132 10.80 19.57 21.16
CA ARG A 132 9.44 19.94 20.74
C ARG A 132 8.61 20.21 21.99
N HIS A 133 8.10 21.42 22.13
CA HIS A 133 7.14 21.73 23.20
C HIS A 133 5.77 21.14 22.86
N THR A 134 5.48 19.94 23.36
CA THR A 134 4.12 19.39 23.32
C THR A 134 3.34 19.93 24.51
N GLY A 135 2.56 21.00 24.31
CA GLY A 135 1.59 21.45 25.33
C GLY A 135 1.44 22.95 25.57
N GLU A 136 2.11 23.83 24.81
CA GLU A 136 1.84 25.27 24.87
C GLU A 136 0.83 25.67 23.80
N ASP A 137 -0.12 26.54 24.16
CA ASP A 137 -1.09 27.12 23.24
C ASP A 137 -0.35 27.77 22.07
N VAL A 138 -0.46 27.15 20.88
CA VAL A 138 0.14 27.65 19.64
C VAL A 138 -0.44 29.04 19.39
N GLN A 139 0.35 30.06 19.68
CA GLN A 139 0.05 31.42 19.22
C GLN A 139 0.21 31.40 17.69
N PRO A 140 -0.83 31.75 16.92
CA PRO A 140 -0.74 31.68 15.47
C PRO A 140 0.40 32.58 15.01
N ALA A 141 1.39 31.96 14.34
CA ALA A 141 2.53 32.67 13.77
C ALA A 141 2.01 33.79 12.85
N GLN A 142 2.26 35.03 13.26
CA GLN A 142 1.89 36.23 12.53
C GLN A 142 2.90 36.47 11.40
N THR A 143 2.61 35.89 10.23
CA THR A 143 2.78 36.46 8.87
C THR A 143 2.46 35.35 7.87
N GLN A 144 1.17 35.17 7.61
CA GLN A 144 0.68 34.23 6.59
C GLN A 144 0.59 34.97 5.26
N ASP A 145 1.24 34.46 4.22
CA ASP A 145 0.80 34.73 2.86
C ASP A 145 -0.56 34.05 2.71
N ALA A 146 -1.63 34.84 2.46
CA ALA A 146 -3.01 34.34 2.41
C ALA A 146 -3.28 33.30 1.29
N ASP A 147 -2.29 33.06 0.43
CA ASP A 147 -2.36 32.22 -0.76
C ASP A 147 -1.46 30.96 -0.68
N ASP A 148 -0.99 30.53 0.50
CA ASP A 148 -0.19 29.30 0.69
C ASP A 148 -0.90 28.24 1.55
N LEU A 149 -1.27 27.13 0.91
CA LEU A 149 -1.87 25.93 1.53
C LEU A 149 -0.87 25.14 2.37
N GLY A 150 0.44 25.32 2.15
CA GLY A 150 1.51 24.66 2.87
C GLY A 150 2.24 23.58 2.04
N VAL A 151 2.91 22.66 2.74
CA VAL A 151 3.80 21.66 2.16
C VAL A 151 3.20 20.26 2.29
N ILE A 152 3.26 19.48 1.21
CA ILE A 152 2.93 18.06 1.16
C ILE A 152 4.18 17.28 0.79
N GLU A 153 4.67 16.44 1.68
CA GLU A 153 5.81 15.56 1.43
C GLU A 153 5.36 14.25 0.78
N LEU A 154 5.99 13.88 -0.31
CA LEU A 154 5.64 12.71 -1.12
C LEU A 154 6.85 11.79 -1.25
N ALA A 155 6.65 10.53 -0.84
CA ALA A 155 7.65 9.49 -0.97
C ALA A 155 7.06 8.21 -1.55
N PRO A 156 7.89 7.32 -2.12
CA PRO A 156 7.44 5.99 -2.54
C PRO A 156 6.80 5.23 -1.39
N LEU A 157 5.98 4.24 -1.72
CA LEU A 157 5.35 3.38 -0.72
C LEU A 157 6.41 2.68 0.16
N PRO A 158 6.36 2.81 1.50
CA PRO A 158 7.38 2.24 2.38
C PRO A 158 7.41 0.71 2.33
N GLY A 159 8.56 0.11 2.63
CA GLY A 159 8.73 -1.35 2.61
C GLY A 159 8.87 -1.98 1.22
N PHE A 160 8.69 -1.21 0.15
CA PHE A 160 8.87 -1.66 -1.23
C PHE A 160 10.14 -1.07 -1.87
N PRO A 161 10.85 -1.83 -2.72
CA PRO A 161 11.96 -1.29 -3.50
C PRO A 161 11.48 -0.19 -4.46
N VAL A 162 12.13 0.97 -4.45
CA VAL A 162 11.82 2.08 -5.37
C VAL A 162 12.38 1.76 -6.76
N GLN A 163 11.54 1.81 -7.80
CA GLN A 163 11.96 1.65 -9.20
C GLN A 163 12.33 2.99 -9.83
N ARG A 164 11.49 4.02 -9.66
CA ARG A 164 11.72 5.38 -10.18
C ARG A 164 10.78 6.37 -9.52
N ASP A 165 11.29 7.51 -9.05
CA ASP A 165 10.50 8.54 -8.37
C ASP A 165 9.54 7.90 -7.35
N LEU A 166 8.23 8.06 -7.47
CA LEU A 166 7.23 7.50 -6.54
C LEU A 166 6.79 6.07 -6.90
N ILE A 167 7.35 5.46 -7.95
CA ILE A 167 7.03 4.09 -8.37
C ILE A 167 7.77 3.09 -7.50
N ALA A 168 7.00 2.31 -6.74
CA ALA A 168 7.47 1.18 -5.95
C ALA A 168 7.25 -0.17 -6.68
N ASP A 169 8.17 -1.10 -6.46
CA ASP A 169 8.06 -2.48 -6.91
C ASP A 169 7.17 -3.28 -5.94
N ILE A 170 5.98 -3.65 -6.40
CA ILE A 170 4.98 -4.37 -5.60
C ILE A 170 4.91 -5.86 -5.97
N ASP A 171 5.80 -6.34 -6.85
CA ASP A 171 5.74 -7.71 -7.37
C ASP A 171 5.88 -8.73 -6.24
N GLN A 172 6.74 -8.44 -5.24
CA GLN A 172 6.86 -9.28 -4.06
C GLN A 172 5.50 -9.51 -3.38
N MET A 173 4.72 -8.46 -3.13
CA MET A 173 3.40 -8.58 -2.49
C MET A 173 2.44 -9.39 -3.36
N LEU A 174 2.38 -9.10 -4.66
CA LEU A 174 1.50 -9.82 -5.59
C LEU A 174 1.88 -11.30 -5.70
N ASP A 175 3.17 -11.63 -5.68
CA ASP A 175 3.66 -13.01 -5.69
C ASP A 175 3.25 -13.76 -4.42
N GLN A 176 3.28 -13.12 -3.25
CA GLN A 176 2.79 -13.76 -2.02
C GLN A 176 1.28 -14.05 -2.10
N ILE A 177 0.48 -13.11 -2.62
CA ILE A 177 -0.95 -13.33 -2.85
C ILE A 177 -1.15 -14.52 -3.80
N ARG A 178 -0.41 -14.60 -4.92
CA ARG A 178 -0.50 -15.72 -5.87
C ARG A 178 -0.10 -17.06 -5.26
N LYS A 179 0.94 -17.09 -4.42
CA LYS A 179 1.41 -18.31 -3.74
C LYS A 179 0.32 -18.95 -2.85
N LEU A 180 -0.57 -18.14 -2.28
CA LEU A 180 -1.68 -18.60 -1.46
C LEU A 180 -2.92 -19.06 -2.26
N LYS A 181 -2.79 -19.22 -3.58
CA LYS A 181 -3.83 -19.74 -4.48
C LYS A 181 -5.17 -19.00 -4.29
N PRO A 182 -5.25 -17.71 -4.66
CA PRO A 182 -6.38 -16.82 -4.37
C PRO A 182 -7.55 -17.05 -5.33
N TYR A 183 -8.00 -18.30 -5.46
CA TYR A 183 -9.13 -18.73 -6.27
C TYR A 183 -9.90 -19.83 -5.53
N LEU A 184 -11.20 -19.95 -5.82
CA LEU A 184 -12.09 -20.91 -5.18
C LEU A 184 -11.67 -22.35 -5.50
N GLN A 185 -11.54 -23.20 -4.49
CA GLN A 185 -11.25 -24.62 -4.63
C GLN A 185 -12.38 -25.44 -4.00
N ALA A 186 -13.41 -25.77 -4.80
CA ALA A 186 -14.57 -26.54 -4.35
C ALA A 186 -14.39 -28.04 -4.67
N SER A 187 -14.90 -28.91 -3.79
CA SER A 187 -14.87 -30.37 -3.94
C SER A 187 -15.98 -30.92 -4.85
N GLY A 188 -16.82 -30.04 -5.41
CA GLY A 188 -17.87 -30.39 -6.36
C GLY A 188 -17.35 -30.32 -7.80
N GLU A 189 -17.67 -31.34 -8.60
CA GLU A 189 -17.33 -31.42 -10.02
C GLU A 189 -17.77 -30.15 -10.76
N LEU A 190 -16.81 -29.27 -11.06
CA LEU A 190 -16.79 -28.55 -12.34
C LEU A 190 -16.58 -29.60 -13.44
N ALA A 191 -17.52 -30.55 -13.55
CA ALA A 191 -17.52 -31.54 -14.60
C ALA A 191 -17.81 -30.76 -15.88
N THR A 192 -16.79 -30.71 -16.74
CA THR A 192 -17.08 -30.54 -18.16
C THR A 192 -17.93 -31.75 -18.52
N THR A 193 -19.19 -31.56 -18.89
CA THR A 193 -20.01 -32.67 -19.37
C THR A 193 -19.32 -33.31 -20.58
N ALA A 194 -19.67 -34.56 -20.91
CA ALA A 194 -19.11 -35.25 -22.08
C ALA A 194 -19.23 -34.45 -23.40
N ASP A 195 -20.16 -33.48 -23.44
CA ASP A 195 -20.41 -32.57 -24.56
C ASP A 195 -19.54 -31.29 -24.54
N GLY A 196 -18.56 -31.18 -23.65
CA GLY A 196 -17.68 -30.02 -23.56
C GLY A 196 -18.30 -28.80 -22.86
N LYS A 197 -19.49 -28.93 -22.26
CA LYS A 197 -20.15 -27.82 -21.55
C LYS A 197 -19.75 -27.82 -20.09
N ILE A 198 -19.37 -26.66 -19.57
CA ILE A 198 -19.14 -26.48 -18.13
C ILE A 198 -20.51 -26.57 -17.46
N ASN A 199 -20.65 -27.49 -16.52
CA ASN A 199 -21.84 -27.55 -15.66
C ASN A 199 -21.74 -26.41 -14.63
N ALA A 200 -22.03 -25.19 -15.09
CA ALA A 200 -21.99 -23.98 -14.28
C ALA A 200 -23.22 -23.97 -13.36
N PHE A 201 -23.10 -24.55 -12.18
CA PHE A 201 -24.07 -24.38 -11.12
C PHE A 201 -23.60 -23.29 -10.17
N GLU A 202 -24.53 -22.45 -9.73
CA GLU A 202 -24.28 -21.52 -8.64
C GLU A 202 -24.24 -22.29 -7.32
N TYR A 203 -23.16 -22.16 -6.54
CA TYR A 203 -23.09 -22.73 -5.21
C TYR A 203 -24.04 -21.99 -4.27
N LEU A 204 -24.90 -22.73 -3.56
CA LEU A 204 -25.77 -22.15 -2.54
C LEU A 204 -24.94 -21.54 -1.41
N GLN A 205 -25.22 -20.28 -1.08
CA GLN A 205 -24.58 -19.56 0.01
C GLN A 205 -25.60 -18.64 0.69
N ASN A 206 -25.69 -18.74 2.01
CA ASN A 206 -26.61 -17.95 2.82
C ASN A 206 -26.00 -16.57 3.12
N PRO A 207 -26.81 -15.52 3.37
CA PRO A 207 -26.30 -14.17 3.66
C PRO A 207 -25.29 -14.12 4.82
N GLN A 208 -25.50 -14.92 5.87
CA GLN A 208 -24.58 -14.97 7.03
C GLN A 208 -23.23 -15.62 6.68
N GLN A 209 -23.17 -16.47 5.66
CA GLN A 209 -21.93 -17.06 5.18
C GLN A 209 -21.14 -16.05 4.33
N LEU A 210 -21.83 -15.31 3.46
CA LEU A 210 -21.22 -14.24 2.66
C LEU A 210 -20.65 -13.12 3.55
N ALA A 211 -21.41 -12.71 4.57
CA ALA A 211 -21.04 -11.63 5.48
C ALA A 211 -19.67 -11.84 6.17
N LYS A 212 -19.21 -13.10 6.30
CA LYS A 212 -17.90 -13.42 6.90
C LYS A 212 -16.71 -12.94 6.09
N TYR A 213 -16.84 -12.82 4.77
CA TYR A 213 -15.72 -12.47 3.89
C TYR A 213 -16.05 -11.35 2.89
N GLU A 214 -17.29 -10.87 2.86
CA GLU A 214 -17.74 -9.82 1.93
C GLU A 214 -16.84 -8.59 1.99
N LEU A 215 -16.54 -8.08 3.18
CA LEU A 215 -15.64 -6.93 3.35
C LEU A 215 -14.21 -7.25 2.89
N LEU A 216 -13.71 -8.46 3.16
CA LEU A 216 -12.38 -8.91 2.76
C LEU A 216 -12.23 -8.96 1.23
N SER A 217 -13.32 -9.26 0.52
CA SER A 217 -13.35 -9.29 -0.94
C SER A 217 -13.17 -7.92 -1.60
N ASN A 218 -13.30 -6.83 -0.83
CA ASN A 218 -13.07 -5.47 -1.31
C ASN A 218 -11.59 -5.07 -1.36
N CYS A 219 -10.66 -5.95 -1.00
CA CYS A 219 -9.22 -5.67 -1.09
C CYS A 219 -8.82 -5.36 -2.54
N ILE A 220 -8.25 -4.17 -2.76
CA ILE A 220 -7.81 -3.69 -4.08
C ILE A 220 -6.31 -3.89 -4.33
N ALA A 221 -5.61 -4.65 -3.46
CA ALA A 221 -4.17 -4.91 -3.54
C ALA A 221 -3.29 -3.64 -3.72
N CYS A 222 -3.64 -2.55 -3.03
CA CYS A 222 -2.95 -1.26 -3.16
C CYS A 222 -1.60 -1.18 -2.45
N GLY A 223 -1.33 -2.06 -1.47
CA GLY A 223 -0.07 -2.05 -0.72
C GLY A 223 -0.01 -1.11 0.49
N THR A 224 -1.07 -0.34 0.80
CA THR A 224 -1.02 0.61 1.95
C THR A 224 -0.85 -0.13 3.28
N CYS A 225 -1.47 -1.29 3.43
CA CYS A 225 -1.33 -2.11 4.63
C CYS A 225 0.10 -2.64 4.82
N GLU A 226 0.79 -3.03 3.74
CA GLU A 226 2.21 -3.38 3.75
C GLU A 226 3.07 -2.16 4.11
N GLY A 227 2.84 -1.03 3.46
CA GLY A 227 3.61 0.19 3.68
C GLY A 227 3.47 0.77 5.10
N SER A 228 2.35 0.48 5.76
CA SER A 228 2.10 0.89 7.15
C SER A 228 2.66 -0.11 8.18
N CYS A 229 2.96 -1.34 7.75
CA CYS A 229 3.38 -2.41 8.64
C CYS A 229 4.88 -2.32 8.91
N PRO A 230 5.32 -2.08 10.16
CA PRO A 230 6.74 -1.99 10.47
C PRO A 230 7.47 -3.32 10.32
N VAL A 231 6.78 -4.45 10.50
CA VAL A 231 7.34 -5.81 10.29
C VAL A 231 7.68 -6.02 8.81
N TYR A 232 6.74 -5.68 7.92
CA TYR A 232 6.95 -5.79 6.49
C TYR A 232 8.03 -4.81 6.01
N ALA A 233 7.94 -3.55 6.43
CA ALA A 233 8.89 -2.51 6.05
C ALA A 233 10.29 -2.69 6.65
N GLY A 234 10.38 -3.32 7.82
CA GLY A 234 11.64 -3.63 8.54
C GLY A 234 12.53 -4.64 7.83
N GLY A 235 12.03 -5.29 6.78
CA GLY A 235 12.82 -6.20 5.97
C GLY A 235 12.85 -7.63 6.49
N GLU A 236 12.03 -7.96 7.50
CA GLU A 236 11.82 -9.33 7.96
C GLU A 236 11.15 -10.17 6.85
N ALA A 237 11.37 -11.48 6.90
CA ALA A 237 10.67 -12.41 6.02
C ALA A 237 9.22 -12.51 6.50
N PHE A 238 8.35 -11.69 5.94
CA PHE A 238 6.92 -11.69 6.26
C PHE A 238 6.10 -11.74 4.97
N ILE A 239 5.12 -12.64 4.93
CA ILE A 239 4.21 -12.81 3.79
C ILE A 239 3.40 -11.54 3.47
N GLY A 240 3.10 -10.74 4.49
CA GLY A 240 2.46 -9.43 4.36
C GLY A 240 0.94 -9.44 4.61
N PRO A 241 0.36 -8.30 5.00
CA PRO A 241 -1.04 -8.23 5.38
C PRO A 241 -2.03 -8.51 4.23
N ALA A 242 -1.81 -8.00 3.01
CA ALA A 242 -2.75 -8.22 1.90
C ALA A 242 -2.80 -9.69 1.49
N ALA A 243 -1.68 -10.42 1.58
CA ALA A 243 -1.65 -11.86 1.34
C ALA A 243 -2.49 -12.62 2.38
N LEU A 244 -2.38 -12.25 3.66
CA LEU A 244 -3.20 -12.85 4.72
C LEU A 244 -4.69 -12.54 4.55
N ILE A 245 -5.06 -11.32 4.13
CA ILE A 245 -6.45 -10.97 3.81
C ILE A 245 -6.97 -11.76 2.60
N ALA A 246 -6.15 -11.91 1.56
CA ALA A 246 -6.52 -12.72 0.41
C ALA A 246 -6.75 -14.20 0.82
N ALA A 247 -5.93 -14.75 1.72
CA ALA A 247 -6.14 -16.10 2.26
C ALA A 247 -7.40 -16.17 3.14
N SER A 248 -7.56 -15.24 4.08
CA SER A 248 -8.74 -15.19 4.97
C SER A 248 -10.04 -15.17 4.16
N ARG A 249 -10.09 -14.40 3.07
CA ARG A 249 -11.27 -14.34 2.18
C ARG A 249 -11.72 -15.71 1.68
N PHE A 250 -10.80 -16.66 1.47
CA PHE A 250 -11.15 -18.03 1.06
C PHE A 250 -11.31 -18.99 2.24
N ILE A 251 -10.55 -18.80 3.32
CA ILE A 251 -10.71 -19.56 4.58
C ILE A 251 -12.14 -19.40 5.12
N ASN A 252 -12.67 -18.17 5.06
CA ASN A 252 -14.00 -17.82 5.53
C ASN A 252 -15.14 -18.09 4.51
N ASP A 253 -14.83 -18.53 3.28
CA ASP A 253 -15.84 -18.80 2.24
C ASP A 253 -16.40 -20.22 2.38
N SER A 254 -17.70 -20.34 2.67
CA SER A 254 -18.37 -21.63 2.83
C SER A 254 -18.36 -22.54 1.59
N ARG A 255 -18.00 -22.00 0.43
CA ARG A 255 -17.90 -22.75 -0.83
C ARG A 255 -16.51 -23.34 -1.05
N ASP A 256 -15.50 -22.85 -0.34
CA ASP A 256 -14.13 -23.35 -0.46
C ASP A 256 -13.96 -24.61 0.39
N SER A 257 -13.38 -25.65 -0.19
CA SER A 257 -13.16 -26.95 0.45
C SER A 257 -11.73 -27.14 0.95
N GLN A 258 -10.89 -26.10 0.86
CA GLN A 258 -9.45 -26.18 1.13
C GLN A 258 -9.03 -25.30 2.31
N THR A 259 -9.95 -25.04 3.25
CA THR A 259 -9.71 -24.24 4.46
C THR A 259 -8.48 -24.72 5.22
N ASP A 260 -8.38 -26.01 5.53
CA ASP A 260 -7.25 -26.57 6.29
C ASP A 260 -5.91 -26.37 5.56
N ALA A 261 -5.85 -26.68 4.27
CA ALA A 261 -4.64 -26.50 3.46
C ALA A 261 -4.21 -25.03 3.36
N ARG A 262 -5.16 -24.09 3.37
CA ARG A 262 -4.88 -22.64 3.38
C ARG A 262 -4.35 -22.17 4.73
N MET A 263 -4.92 -22.68 5.83
CA MET A 263 -4.45 -22.39 7.18
C MET A 263 -3.02 -22.91 7.37
N ASP A 264 -2.73 -24.13 6.92
CA ASP A 264 -1.39 -24.71 6.98
C ASP A 264 -0.39 -23.94 6.11
N ALA A 265 -0.84 -23.36 5.00
CA ALA A 265 0.02 -22.56 4.13
C ALA A 265 0.45 -21.23 4.77
N ILE A 266 -0.37 -20.64 5.65
CA ILE A 266 -0.04 -19.39 6.34
C ILE A 266 0.59 -19.63 7.73
N ASP A 267 0.43 -20.82 8.30
CA ASP A 267 1.00 -21.21 9.59
C ASP A 267 2.51 -21.49 9.48
N SER A 268 3.30 -20.42 9.50
CA SER A 268 4.75 -20.49 9.52
C SER A 268 5.34 -19.26 10.21
N ALA A 269 6.62 -19.35 10.60
CA ALA A 269 7.35 -18.25 11.23
C ALA A 269 7.34 -16.97 10.40
N ASP A 270 7.48 -17.10 9.07
CA ASP A 270 7.46 -15.98 8.11
C ASP A 270 6.05 -15.69 7.55
N GLY A 271 5.07 -16.49 7.96
CA GLY A 271 3.66 -16.35 7.62
C GLY A 271 2.94 -15.53 8.68
N ILE A 272 1.89 -16.09 9.23
CA ILE A 272 1.03 -15.38 10.18
C ILE A 272 1.70 -15.08 11.53
N ALA A 273 2.65 -15.92 11.97
CA ALA A 273 3.32 -15.78 13.26
C ALA A 273 4.25 -14.55 13.33
N ALA A 274 4.67 -14.00 12.19
CA ALA A 274 5.46 -12.77 12.14
C ALA A 274 4.66 -11.52 12.55
N CYS A 275 3.33 -11.57 12.55
CA CYS A 275 2.49 -10.42 12.88
C CYS A 275 2.65 -10.00 14.36
N GLN A 276 3.15 -8.79 14.59
CA GLN A 276 3.32 -8.21 15.93
C GLN A 276 2.08 -7.44 16.42
N SER A 277 0.93 -7.60 15.76
CA SER A 277 -0.36 -6.98 16.17
C SER A 277 -0.31 -5.45 16.37
N VAL A 278 0.51 -4.75 15.58
CA VAL A 278 0.62 -3.27 15.62
C VAL A 278 -0.66 -2.57 15.13
N ARG A 279 -1.46 -3.25 14.29
CA ARG A 279 -2.74 -2.78 13.72
C ARG A 279 -2.70 -1.46 12.91
N ALA A 280 -1.51 -0.99 12.52
CA ALA A 280 -1.36 0.13 11.59
C ALA A 280 -2.05 -0.14 10.23
N CYS A 281 -2.04 -1.39 9.78
CA CYS A 281 -2.69 -1.85 8.55
C CYS A 281 -4.21 -1.60 8.51
N THR A 282 -4.90 -1.71 9.64
CA THR A 282 -6.33 -1.38 9.76
C THR A 282 -6.56 0.10 9.52
N ARG A 283 -5.75 0.94 10.17
CA ARG A 283 -5.92 2.40 10.14
C ARG A 283 -5.75 2.98 8.73
N GLU A 284 -4.81 2.43 7.96
CA GLU A 284 -4.47 2.94 6.62
C GLU A 284 -5.15 2.18 5.47
N CYS A 285 -6.11 1.28 5.75
CA CYS A 285 -6.81 0.56 4.69
C CYS A 285 -7.86 1.48 4.03
N PRO A 286 -7.71 1.84 2.74
CA PRO A 286 -8.67 2.74 2.06
C PRO A 286 -10.03 2.08 1.80
N ARG A 287 -10.15 0.77 2.05
CA ARG A 287 -11.37 -0.02 1.86
C ARG A 287 -12.11 -0.31 3.17
N GLY A 288 -11.59 0.20 4.29
CA GLY A 288 -12.19 0.00 5.62
C GLY A 288 -12.12 -1.44 6.12
N ILE A 289 -11.22 -2.27 5.57
CA ILE A 289 -10.99 -3.62 6.06
C ILE A 289 -10.23 -3.52 7.37
N ASP A 290 -10.73 -4.15 8.43
CA ASP A 290 -9.99 -4.28 9.70
C ASP A 290 -8.93 -5.38 9.57
N VAL A 291 -7.85 -5.04 8.87
CA VAL A 291 -6.78 -5.99 8.53
C VAL A 291 -6.14 -6.60 9.76
N GLY A 292 -5.91 -5.78 10.79
CA GLY A 292 -5.31 -6.20 12.05
C GLY A 292 -6.20 -7.13 12.86
N GLU A 293 -7.50 -6.87 12.93
CA GLU A 293 -8.46 -7.76 13.58
C GLU A 293 -8.60 -9.09 12.84
N GLU A 294 -8.69 -9.08 11.51
CA GLU A 294 -8.81 -10.31 10.72
C GLU A 294 -7.57 -11.21 10.88
N ILE A 295 -6.37 -10.63 10.85
CA ILE A 295 -5.13 -11.39 11.10
C ILE A 295 -5.13 -11.95 12.53
N TRP A 296 -5.63 -11.21 13.51
CA TRP A 296 -5.73 -11.69 14.89
C TRP A 296 -6.70 -12.88 15.01
N GLN A 297 -7.85 -12.83 14.33
CA GLN A 297 -8.80 -13.94 14.29
C GLN A 297 -8.19 -15.20 13.66
N LEU A 298 -7.45 -15.06 12.56
CA LEU A 298 -6.71 -16.17 11.97
C LEU A 298 -5.67 -16.75 12.94
N ILE A 299 -4.93 -15.90 13.68
CA ILE A 299 -3.97 -16.36 14.71
C ILE A 299 -4.70 -17.17 15.79
N ALA A 300 -5.86 -16.71 16.25
CA ALA A 300 -6.66 -17.42 17.24
C ALA A 300 -7.12 -18.79 16.71
N GLN A 301 -7.65 -18.84 15.49
CA GLN A 301 -8.09 -20.08 14.84
C GLN A 301 -6.93 -21.09 14.68
N ILE A 302 -5.73 -20.63 14.33
CA ILE A 302 -4.56 -21.52 14.22
C ILE A 302 -4.15 -22.09 15.58
N LYS A 303 -4.22 -21.30 16.66
CA LYS A 303 -3.88 -21.75 18.01
C LYS A 303 -4.89 -22.72 18.61
N GLU A 304 -6.14 -22.69 18.16
CA GLU A 304 -7.23 -23.54 18.63
C GLU A 304 -7.32 -24.89 17.90
N ARG A 305 -6.59 -25.05 16.78
CA ARG A 305 -6.47 -26.32 16.04
C ARG A 305 -5.49 -27.28 16.73
#